data_AF-A0AAP7J1G8-F1
#
_entry.id   AF-A0AAP7J1G8-F1
#
_cell.length_a   1.000
_cell.length_b   1.000
_cell.length_c   1.000
_cell.angle_alpha   90.00
_cell.angle_beta   90.00
_cell.angle_gamma   90.00
#
_symmetry.space_group_name_H-M   'P 1'
#
loop_
_entity.id
_entity.type
_entity.pdbx_description
1 polymer ?
#
loop_
_entity_poly.entity_id
_entity_poly.type
_entity_poly.pdbx_seq_one_letter_code
_entity_poly.pdbx_strand_id
1 'polypeptide(L)'
;MYRIMTIALLLGLSGAVAAKPEKVAVQMDRQGSVAEQMRQVEAALAAPDYAELSAEDRGQVQQALSRIRQHMGERQTVQELPPQLQAEVFNEQERINTLMARGHDDSRQICRYERTTGSNMPRSRCLTVAERRRIEEKGKALINDQRSYNTLSPPPAGR
;
A
#
# COMPACT_ATOMS: atom_id res chain seq x y z
N MET A 1 -48.18 5.98 51.51
CA MET A 1 -47.27 4.81 51.47
C MET A 1 -46.58 4.74 50.11
N TYR A 2 -45.28 4.49 50.15
CA TYR A 2 -44.28 4.52 49.07
C TYR A 2 -44.53 3.50 47.94
N ARG A 3 -44.29 3.89 46.67
CA ARG A 3 -43.19 3.34 45.85
C ARG A 3 -43.15 3.96 44.45
N ILE A 4 -42.23 4.91 44.32
CA ILE A 4 -41.67 5.40 43.06
C ILE A 4 -40.89 4.24 42.44
N MET A 5 -41.34 3.68 41.31
CA MET A 5 -40.51 2.77 40.50
C MET A 5 -39.73 3.59 39.48
N THR A 6 -38.47 3.85 39.80
CA THR A 6 -37.45 4.39 38.93
C THR A 6 -37.07 3.36 37.86
N ILE A 7 -37.29 3.67 36.59
CA ILE A 7 -36.70 2.95 35.46
C ILE A 7 -35.23 3.39 35.36
N ALA A 8 -34.32 2.50 35.76
CA ALA A 8 -32.89 2.73 35.68
C ALA A 8 -32.43 2.65 34.22
N LEU A 9 -32.00 3.80 33.70
CA LEU A 9 -31.40 4.02 32.39
C LEU A 9 -30.03 3.33 32.32
N LEU A 10 -29.93 2.20 31.61
CA LEU A 10 -28.66 1.59 31.21
C LEU A 10 -28.09 2.35 30.01
N LEU A 11 -27.33 3.42 30.29
CA LEU A 11 -26.44 4.08 29.34
C LEU A 11 -25.28 3.11 29.02
N GLY A 12 -25.43 2.37 27.93
CA GLY A 12 -24.33 1.60 27.34
C GLY A 12 -23.20 2.54 26.92
N LEU A 13 -22.02 2.31 27.48
CA LEU A 13 -20.76 2.92 27.05
C LEU A 13 -20.50 2.55 25.58
N SER A 14 -20.87 3.44 24.66
CA SER A 14 -20.38 3.39 23.28
C SER A 14 -18.92 3.83 23.29
N GLY A 15 -18.01 2.87 23.42
CA GLY A 15 -16.59 3.11 23.21
C GLY A 15 -16.38 3.57 21.77
N ALA A 16 -16.07 4.85 21.57
CA ALA A 16 -15.65 5.37 20.28
C ALA A 16 -14.33 4.70 19.91
N VAL A 17 -14.37 3.70 19.02
CA VAL A 17 -13.18 3.22 18.33
C VAL A 17 -12.73 4.36 17.43
N ALA A 18 -11.78 5.16 17.91
CA ALA A 18 -11.11 6.16 17.08
C ALA A 18 -10.38 5.42 15.96
N ALA A 19 -10.92 5.47 14.75
CA ALA A 19 -10.23 5.02 13.56
C ALA A 19 -8.92 5.81 13.45
N LYS A 20 -7.79 5.12 13.40
CA LYS A 20 -6.51 5.78 13.11
C LYS A 20 -6.67 6.47 11.75
N PRO A 21 -6.27 7.75 11.61
CA PRO A 21 -6.36 8.43 10.33
C PRO A 21 -5.61 7.59 9.28
N GLU A 22 -6.29 7.34 8.16
CA GLU A 22 -5.69 6.65 7.03
C GLU A 22 -4.48 7.48 6.57
N LYS A 23 -3.30 6.88 6.60
CA LYS A 23 -2.10 7.53 6.09
C LYS A 23 -2.26 7.64 4.58
N VAL A 24 -2.12 8.85 4.05
CA VAL A 24 -2.17 9.11 2.61
C VAL A 24 -0.78 8.85 2.04
N ALA A 25 -0.72 8.35 0.80
CA ALA A 25 0.53 8.20 0.09
C ALA A 25 1.28 9.55 0.03
N VAL A 26 2.57 9.53 0.31
CA VAL A 26 3.49 10.66 0.10
C VAL A 26 3.51 11.02 -1.37
N GLN A 27 3.28 12.30 -1.64
CA GLN A 27 3.27 12.89 -2.98
C GLN A 27 4.16 14.12 -3.00
N MET A 28 4.79 14.35 -4.16
CA MET A 28 5.39 15.61 -4.52
C MET A 28 4.33 16.46 -5.21
N ASP A 29 4.12 17.68 -4.71
CA ASP A 29 3.18 18.63 -5.30
C ASP A 29 3.93 19.79 -5.99
N ARG A 30 3.18 20.67 -6.66
CA ARG A 30 3.76 21.79 -7.42
C ARG A 30 4.10 23.01 -6.55
N GLN A 31 3.82 22.95 -5.26
CA GLN A 31 3.88 24.05 -4.31
C GLN A 31 4.96 23.80 -3.24
N GLY A 32 5.47 24.88 -2.66
CA GLY A 32 6.47 24.78 -1.59
C GLY A 32 7.86 24.34 -2.07
N SER A 33 8.67 23.94 -1.10
CA SER A 33 10.08 23.61 -1.33
C SER A 33 10.25 22.22 -1.92
N VAL A 34 10.82 22.14 -3.12
CA VAL A 34 11.13 20.86 -3.77
C VAL A 34 12.10 20.05 -2.91
N ALA A 35 13.09 20.69 -2.30
CA ALA A 35 14.06 20.03 -1.44
C ALA A 35 13.41 19.38 -0.21
N GLU A 36 12.37 19.98 0.36
CA GLU A 36 11.61 19.39 1.47
C GLU A 36 10.82 18.17 1.02
N GLN A 37 10.10 18.28 -0.09
CA GLN A 37 9.34 17.16 -0.65
C GLN A 37 10.26 15.97 -1.00
N MET A 38 11.43 16.24 -1.57
CA MET A 38 12.42 15.20 -1.86
C MET A 38 12.86 14.45 -0.61
N ARG A 39 13.13 15.18 0.50
CA ARG A 39 13.47 14.54 1.79
C ARG A 39 12.32 13.69 2.32
N GLN A 40 11.07 14.13 2.16
CA GLN A 40 9.91 13.34 2.56
C GLN A 40 9.80 12.04 1.75
N VAL A 41 10.00 12.10 0.43
CA VAL A 41 10.02 10.90 -0.43
C VAL A 41 11.16 9.97 -0.03
N GLU A 42 12.38 10.49 0.15
CA GLU A 42 13.55 9.69 0.56
C GLU A 42 13.32 8.99 1.90
N ALA A 43 12.73 9.67 2.88
CA ALA A 43 12.36 9.07 4.16
C ALA A 43 11.25 8.01 4.01
N ALA A 44 10.25 8.29 3.17
CA ALA A 44 9.13 7.38 2.91
C ALA A 44 9.56 6.07 2.25
N LEU A 45 10.60 6.09 1.40
CA LEU A 45 11.16 4.86 0.82
C LEU A 45 11.62 3.87 1.90
N ALA A 46 12.07 4.33 3.07
CA ALA A 46 12.49 3.45 4.17
C ALA A 46 11.32 3.02 5.09
N ALA A 47 10.12 3.58 4.89
CA ALA A 47 8.99 3.36 5.79
C ALA A 47 8.26 2.02 5.51
N PRO A 48 7.65 1.40 6.53
CA PRO A 48 6.83 0.17 6.37
C PRO A 48 5.66 0.34 5.42
N ASP A 49 5.13 1.57 5.29
CA ASP A 49 4.02 1.90 4.41
C ASP A 49 4.40 1.79 2.91
N TYR A 50 5.67 1.50 2.60
CA TYR A 50 6.22 1.26 1.26
C TYR A 50 7.01 -0.05 1.17
N ALA A 51 6.77 -0.99 2.09
CA ALA A 51 7.51 -2.26 2.16
C ALA A 51 7.36 -3.12 0.89
N GLU A 52 6.24 -3.00 0.17
CA GLU A 52 5.97 -3.75 -1.06
C GLU A 52 6.50 -3.06 -2.33
N LEU A 53 7.09 -1.86 -2.21
CA LEU A 53 7.73 -1.20 -3.35
C LEU A 53 8.98 -1.98 -3.77
N SER A 54 9.01 -2.41 -5.04
CA SER A 54 10.09 -3.25 -5.57
C SER A 54 11.45 -2.53 -5.58
N ALA A 55 12.54 -3.30 -5.63
CA ALA A 55 13.89 -2.73 -5.74
C ALA A 55 14.06 -1.92 -7.04
N GLU A 56 13.42 -2.36 -8.13
CA GLU A 56 13.42 -1.64 -9.41
C GLU A 56 12.69 -0.30 -9.28
N ASP A 57 11.47 -0.30 -8.74
CA ASP A 57 10.69 0.93 -8.56
C ASP A 57 11.41 1.90 -7.61
N ARG A 58 12.04 1.40 -6.54
CA ARG A 58 12.90 2.21 -5.65
C ARG A 58 14.04 2.86 -6.42
N GLY A 59 14.70 2.13 -7.31
CA GLY A 59 15.74 2.65 -8.19
C GLY A 59 15.19 3.74 -9.12
N GLN A 60 14.00 3.55 -9.69
CA GLN A 60 13.36 4.55 -10.55
C GLN A 60 13.02 5.84 -9.79
N VAL A 61 12.50 5.74 -8.56
CA VAL A 61 12.23 6.91 -7.69
C VAL A 61 13.53 7.65 -7.39
N GLN A 62 14.59 6.94 -6.99
CA GLN A 62 15.89 7.55 -6.69
C GLN A 62 16.49 8.25 -7.92
N GLN A 63 16.35 7.66 -9.10
CA GLN A 63 16.83 8.26 -10.35
C GLN A 63 16.04 9.52 -10.72
N ALA A 64 14.71 9.50 -10.56
CA ALA A 64 13.85 10.66 -10.77
C ALA A 64 14.19 11.80 -9.79
N LEU A 65 14.39 11.49 -8.50
CA LEU A 65 14.85 12.45 -7.50
C LEU A 65 16.21 13.06 -7.89
N SER A 66 17.15 12.25 -8.40
CA SER A 66 18.44 12.76 -8.87
C SER A 66 18.29 13.72 -10.05
N ARG A 67 17.41 13.43 -11.02
CA ARG A 67 17.13 14.34 -12.15
C ARG A 67 16.50 15.65 -11.68
N ILE A 68 15.50 15.58 -10.78
CA ILE A 68 14.91 16.78 -10.17
C ILE A 68 16.00 17.63 -9.49
N ARG A 69 16.88 17.01 -8.70
CA ARG A 69 18.00 17.72 -8.04
C ARG A 69 18.87 18.48 -9.04
N GLN A 70 19.18 17.84 -10.18
CA GLN A 70 19.99 18.45 -11.24
C GLN A 70 19.29 19.64 -11.90
N HIS A 71 17.99 19.52 -12.20
CA HIS A 71 17.24 20.61 -12.82
C HIS A 71 17.05 21.81 -11.88
N MET A 72 16.76 21.54 -10.59
CA MET A 72 16.52 22.57 -9.59
C MET A 72 17.81 23.38 -9.29
N GLY A 73 18.96 22.70 -9.16
CA GLY A 73 20.19 23.36 -8.71
C GLY A 73 20.00 23.97 -7.32
N GLU A 74 20.25 25.27 -7.19
CA GLU A 74 20.08 26.02 -5.93
C GLU A 74 18.66 26.60 -5.72
N ARG A 75 17.77 26.44 -6.71
CA ARG A 75 16.40 26.97 -6.66
C ARG A 75 15.54 26.18 -5.68
N GLN A 76 14.61 26.87 -5.02
CA GLN A 76 13.76 26.22 -4.01
C GLN A 76 12.43 25.74 -4.58
N THR A 77 11.86 26.50 -5.51
CA THR A 77 10.52 26.27 -6.08
C THR A 77 10.58 26.00 -7.57
N VAL A 78 9.66 25.18 -8.08
CA VAL A 78 9.63 24.85 -9.52
C VAL A 78 9.37 26.10 -10.37
N GLN A 79 8.66 27.09 -9.84
CA GLN A 79 8.31 28.32 -10.56
C GLN A 79 9.53 29.19 -10.90
N GLU A 80 10.67 29.00 -10.23
CA GLU A 80 11.94 29.66 -10.53
C GLU A 80 12.65 29.09 -11.76
N LEU A 81 12.19 27.95 -12.30
CA LEU A 81 12.77 27.31 -13.49
C LEU A 81 12.23 27.91 -14.79
N PRO A 82 13.00 27.85 -15.90
CA PRO A 82 12.48 28.07 -17.24
C PRO A 82 11.34 27.09 -17.57
N PRO A 83 10.36 27.47 -18.41
CA PRO A 83 9.17 26.65 -18.69
C PRO A 83 9.47 25.21 -19.14
N GLN A 84 10.53 25.01 -19.93
CA GLN A 84 10.94 23.68 -20.38
C GLN A 84 11.39 22.80 -19.19
N LEU A 85 12.22 23.34 -18.30
CA LEU A 85 12.69 22.62 -17.10
C LEU A 85 11.56 22.41 -16.08
N GLN A 86 10.58 23.33 -16.00
CA GLN A 86 9.38 23.11 -15.19
C GLN A 86 8.64 21.85 -15.65
N ALA A 87 8.41 21.71 -16.96
CA ALA A 87 7.72 20.54 -17.50
C ALA A 87 8.50 19.24 -17.23
N GLU A 88 9.82 19.26 -17.36
CA GLU A 88 10.67 18.12 -17.02
C GLU A 88 10.55 17.72 -15.54
N VAL A 89 10.65 18.68 -14.62
CA VAL A 89 10.48 18.41 -13.18
C VAL A 89 9.08 17.90 -12.87
N PHE A 90 8.03 18.44 -13.48
CA PHE A 90 6.67 17.96 -13.28
C PHE A 90 6.48 16.51 -13.77
N ASN A 91 7.09 16.14 -14.89
CA ASN A 91 7.05 14.77 -15.38
C ASN A 91 7.74 13.80 -14.40
N GLU A 92 8.86 14.22 -13.81
CA GLU A 92 9.56 13.42 -12.79
C GLU A 92 8.77 13.31 -11.48
N GLN A 93 8.15 14.41 -11.03
CA GLN A 93 7.24 14.38 -9.87
C GLN A 93 6.08 13.42 -10.10
N GLU A 94 5.46 13.43 -11.28
CA GLU A 94 4.34 12.54 -11.59
C GLU A 94 4.77 11.06 -11.63
N ARG A 95 5.97 10.77 -12.15
CA ARG A 95 6.56 9.43 -12.09
C ARG A 95 6.74 8.98 -10.65
N ILE A 96 7.30 9.83 -9.78
CA ILE A 96 7.47 9.53 -8.36
C ILE A 96 6.10 9.30 -7.71
N ASN A 97 5.14 10.19 -7.93
CA ASN A 97 3.79 10.09 -7.36
C ASN A 97 3.10 8.78 -7.73
N THR A 98 3.21 8.37 -8.99
CA THR A 98 2.63 7.11 -9.48
C THR A 98 3.25 5.90 -8.78
N LEU A 99 4.57 5.86 -8.65
CA LEU A 99 5.29 4.77 -7.99
C LEU A 99 5.00 4.73 -6.49
N MET A 100 4.98 5.89 -5.84
CA MET A 100 4.67 6.01 -4.41
C MET A 100 3.21 5.63 -4.14
N ALA A 101 2.25 6.06 -4.95
CA ALA A 101 0.85 5.68 -4.81
C ALA A 101 0.68 4.15 -4.91
N ARG A 102 1.29 3.51 -5.92
CA ARG A 102 1.25 2.05 -6.08
C ARG A 102 1.88 1.34 -4.87
N GLY A 103 3.09 1.75 -4.47
CA GLY A 103 3.79 1.13 -3.34
C GLY A 103 3.01 1.23 -2.03
N HIS A 104 2.34 2.37 -1.80
CA HIS A 104 1.48 2.56 -0.64
C HIS A 104 0.24 1.64 -0.68
N ASP A 105 -0.47 1.60 -1.81
CA ASP A 105 -1.66 0.75 -1.97
C ASP A 105 -1.35 -0.74 -1.81
N ASP A 106 -0.22 -1.18 -2.35
CA ASP A 106 0.24 -2.56 -2.27
C ASP A 106 0.66 -2.95 -0.85
N SER A 107 1.24 -2.01 -0.10
CA SER A 107 1.71 -2.20 1.28
C SER A 107 0.58 -2.13 2.33
N ARG A 108 -0.60 -1.64 1.95
CA ARG A 108 -1.75 -1.54 2.87
C ARG A 108 -2.09 -2.91 3.47
N GLN A 109 -2.21 -2.96 4.79
CA GLN A 109 -2.54 -4.19 5.50
C GLN A 109 -4.04 -4.47 5.51
N ILE A 110 -4.38 -5.75 5.33
CA ILE A 110 -5.74 -6.26 5.41
C ILE A 110 -5.74 -7.40 6.40
N CYS A 111 -6.39 -7.17 7.55
CA CYS A 111 -6.51 -8.12 8.63
C CYS A 111 -7.86 -8.82 8.58
N ARG A 112 -7.84 -10.15 8.67
CA ARG A 112 -9.04 -10.98 8.69
C ARG A 112 -8.91 -12.05 9.78
N TYR A 113 -10.03 -12.37 10.41
CA TYR A 113 -10.10 -13.45 11.39
C TYR A 113 -10.32 -14.77 10.68
N GLU A 114 -9.34 -15.65 10.73
CA GLU A 114 -9.36 -16.95 10.05
C GLU A 114 -9.18 -18.07 11.08
N ARG A 115 -9.86 -19.20 10.85
CA ARG A 115 -9.62 -20.44 11.63
C ARG A 115 -8.49 -21.21 10.99
N THR A 116 -7.47 -21.55 11.76
CA THR A 116 -6.35 -22.37 11.27
C THR A 116 -6.77 -23.84 11.20
N THR A 117 -6.31 -24.58 10.19
CA THR A 117 -6.56 -26.02 10.08
C THR A 117 -6.16 -26.73 11.38
N GLY A 118 -7.06 -27.55 11.92
CA GLY A 118 -6.85 -28.26 13.19
C GLY A 118 -7.22 -27.47 14.46
N SER A 119 -7.72 -26.24 14.35
CA SER A 119 -8.26 -25.48 15.49
C SER A 119 -9.53 -24.70 15.13
N ASN A 120 -10.54 -24.76 15.99
CA ASN A 120 -11.75 -23.95 15.84
C ASN A 120 -11.59 -22.51 16.36
N MET A 121 -10.47 -22.19 17.02
CA MET A 121 -10.19 -20.86 17.56
C MET A 121 -9.80 -19.90 16.42
N PRO A 122 -10.58 -18.83 16.16
CA PRO A 122 -10.21 -17.82 15.16
C PRO A 122 -8.97 -17.03 15.61
N ARG A 123 -8.05 -16.78 14.68
CA ARG A 123 -6.89 -15.90 14.90
C ARG A 123 -6.89 -14.78 13.87
N SER A 124 -6.40 -13.60 14.25
CA SER A 124 -6.20 -12.49 13.31
C SER A 124 -4.99 -12.76 12.44
N ARG A 125 -5.17 -12.71 11.12
CA ARG A 125 -4.10 -12.78 10.14
C ARG A 125 -4.12 -11.51 9.30
N CYS A 126 -3.02 -10.75 9.35
CA CYS A 126 -2.81 -9.55 8.55
C CYS A 126 -1.85 -9.85 7.41
N LEU A 127 -2.22 -9.43 6.20
CA LEU A 127 -1.39 -9.53 5.01
C LEU A 127 -1.44 -8.18 4.28
N THR A 128 -0.37 -7.84 3.55
CA THR A 128 -0.42 -6.71 2.61
C THR A 128 -1.32 -7.07 1.41
N VAL A 129 -1.78 -6.05 0.70
CA VAL A 129 -2.56 -6.25 -0.54
C VAL A 129 -1.75 -7.06 -1.55
N ALA A 130 -0.47 -6.72 -1.73
CA ALA A 130 0.43 -7.43 -2.62
C ALA A 130 0.66 -8.89 -2.17
N GLU A 131 0.87 -9.15 -0.88
CA GLU A 131 1.07 -10.52 -0.40
C GLU A 131 -0.17 -11.39 -0.61
N ARG A 132 -1.36 -10.85 -0.33
CA ARG A 132 -2.60 -11.56 -0.64
C ARG A 132 -2.69 -11.91 -2.13
N ARG A 133 -2.38 -10.96 -3.01
CA ARG A 133 -2.39 -11.18 -4.46
C ARG A 133 -1.41 -12.29 -4.87
N ARG A 134 -0.19 -12.30 -4.32
CA ARG A 134 0.80 -13.36 -4.55
C ARG A 134 0.29 -14.73 -4.11
N ILE A 135 -0.38 -14.82 -2.96
CA ILE A 135 -0.98 -16.08 -2.48
C ILE A 135 -2.07 -16.57 -3.43
N GLU A 136 -2.95 -15.67 -3.88
CA GLU A 136 -4.03 -16.00 -4.82
C GLU A 136 -3.49 -16.46 -6.18
N GLU A 137 -2.48 -15.78 -6.72
CA GLU A 137 -1.84 -16.14 -7.98
C GLU A 137 -1.12 -17.48 -7.90
N LYS A 138 -0.39 -17.75 -6.81
CA LYS A 138 0.23 -19.07 -6.55
C LYS A 138 -0.82 -20.18 -6.47
N GLY A 139 -1.94 -19.93 -5.80
CA GLY A 139 -3.05 -20.89 -5.72
C GLY A 139 -3.65 -21.21 -7.09
N LYS A 140 -3.87 -20.19 -7.94
CA LYS A 140 -4.34 -20.38 -9.32
C LYS A 140 -3.36 -21.18 -10.16
N ALA A 141 -2.06 -20.89 -10.05
CA ALA A 141 -1.02 -21.61 -10.77
C ALA A 141 -1.02 -23.12 -10.42
N LEU A 142 -1.10 -23.47 -9.14
CA LEU A 142 -1.15 -24.87 -8.69
C LEU A 142 -2.38 -25.62 -9.23
N ILE A 143 -3.56 -24.98 -9.24
CA ILE A 143 -4.78 -25.59 -9.78
C ILE A 143 -4.64 -25.84 -11.29
N ASN A 144 -4.06 -24.89 -12.01
CA ASN A 144 -3.86 -25.01 -13.46
C ASN A 144 -2.83 -26.09 -13.82
N ASP A 145 -1.75 -26.20 -13.04
CA ASP A 145 -0.73 -27.24 -13.22
C ASP A 145 -1.31 -28.64 -13.01
N GLN A 146 -2.07 -28.85 -11.93
CA GLN A 146 -2.75 -30.12 -11.67
C GLN A 146 -3.72 -30.52 -12.80
N ARG A 147 -4.45 -29.53 -13.36
CA ARG A 147 -5.33 -29.77 -14.51
C ARG A 147 -4.54 -30.20 -15.73
N SER A 148 -3.45 -29.51 -16.04
CA SER A 148 -2.54 -29.87 -17.15
C SER A 148 -2.04 -31.31 -17.00
N TYR A 149 -1.56 -31.68 -15.82
CA TYR A 149 -1.12 -33.06 -15.54
C TYR A 149 -2.23 -34.09 -15.76
N ASN A 150 -3.42 -33.83 -15.25
CA ASN A 150 -4.58 -34.72 -15.42
C ASN A 150 -5.03 -34.84 -16.89
N THR A 151 -4.79 -33.83 -17.72
CA THR A 151 -5.07 -33.91 -19.16
C THR A 151 -4.01 -34.69 -19.95
N LEU A 152 -2.77 -34.77 -19.45
CA LEU A 152 -1.67 -35.50 -20.08
C LEU A 152 -1.60 -36.97 -19.65
N SER A 153 -2.16 -37.31 -18.49
CA SER A 153 -2.36 -38.70 -18.06
C SER A 153 -3.77 -39.16 -18.45
N PRO A 154 -3.96 -39.92 -19.55
CA PRO A 154 -5.26 -40.51 -19.83
C PRO A 154 -5.68 -41.42 -18.66
N PRO A 155 -7.00 -41.60 -18.41
CA PRO A 155 -7.45 -42.55 -17.40
C PRO A 155 -6.83 -43.93 -17.69
N PRO A 156 -6.46 -44.71 -16.66
CA PRO A 156 -5.94 -46.06 -16.89
C PRO A 156 -6.95 -46.81 -17.74
N ALA A 157 -6.51 -47.31 -18.91
CA ALA A 157 -7.34 -48.15 -19.76
C ALA A 157 -7.88 -49.29 -18.89
N GLY A 158 -9.20 -49.29 -18.69
CA GLY A 158 -9.87 -50.20 -17.78
C GLY A 158 -9.56 -51.66 -18.08
N ARG A 159 -9.51 -52.48 -17.03
CA ARG A 159 -9.77 -53.92 -17.13
C ARG A 159 -11.26 -54.17 -17.10
#